data_AF-A0A1V5KJ37-F1
#
_entry.id   AF-A0A1V5KJ37-F1
#
_cell.length_a   1.000
_cell.length_b   1.000
_cell.length_c   1.000
_cell.angle_alpha   90.00
_cell.angle_beta   90.00
_cell.angle_gamma   90.00
#
_symmetry.space_group_name_H-M   'P 1'
#
loop_
_entity.id
_entity.type
_entity.pdbx_description
1 polymer ?
#
loop_
_entity_poly.entity_id
_entity_poly.type
_entity_poly.pdbx_seq_one_letter_code
_entity_poly.pdbx_strand_id
1 'polypeptide(L)'
;MTAIQDGPGSALFTPLAFQGNTAAEDLPRAAGFSKEFADRSPKAPTGDCICWGIPFRIDQLAVVGGAPVTIELAQPAKTPWLVFLHTTDLEMPQWNRDGLIEASRGWGKLKERVADYVLVYTDGSQARHEIRRRHQIGMISRIWGENCFEAVGPTRPHAIRPLHEPVWEGGRWPGNPSAWGHTQQRVGYNDAHPWMYWLWAWQNPQPGKKIAAVRLEPAAGRFVVAALTAGKVASHPLRWETRRKAILTLPPGREFDPTLDERGLNAHVQLDLGTVISIQRRSVFDNAEWIRTHVNQLPEISERELIVEYAAHHEAAFHLEGGKTVPVAKVAAAALVKHSKSAVVTPVAPSTQRVTLRVVEKATGRPVAVKLHVHGEAGEYLAPVDRHRIVNRGWFEDYSCDCTAFGKFSSTYINGETTIDLPVVYPRMTVFYHGYNWTTSLNLQGPARRRWLWSLDNQVLVCPPARAGFAYEMKGLLVWDRTPSFQIRFGYLLSYAEYPFGRQWHLLPLLDLQWRSK
;
A
#
# COMPACT_ATOMS: atom_id res chain seq x y z
N MET A 1 -25.07 -13.98 13.66
CA MET A 1 -24.32 -12.74 13.40
C MET A 1 -22.85 -13.11 13.34
N THR A 2 -22.13 -12.65 12.33
CA THR A 2 -20.75 -13.08 12.08
C THR A 2 -19.82 -11.92 12.37
N ALA A 3 -18.86 -12.13 13.27
CA ALA A 3 -17.78 -11.18 13.51
C ALA A 3 -17.00 -10.92 12.21
N ILE A 4 -16.53 -9.68 12.02
CA ILE A 4 -15.59 -9.36 10.94
C ILE A 4 -14.20 -9.82 11.37
N GLN A 5 -13.49 -10.54 10.52
CA GLN A 5 -12.19 -11.12 10.82
C GLN A 5 -11.24 -10.93 9.63
N ASP A 6 -10.77 -9.69 9.45
CA ASP A 6 -9.91 -9.25 8.35
C ASP A 6 -8.42 -9.49 8.60
N GLY A 7 -8.07 -10.73 8.97
CA GLY A 7 -6.70 -11.14 9.29
C GLY A 7 -6.29 -10.84 10.74
N PRO A 8 -4.98 -10.74 11.03
CA PRO A 8 -4.48 -10.60 12.38
C PRO A 8 -4.75 -9.19 12.94
N GLY A 9 -5.09 -9.13 14.22
CA GLY A 9 -5.30 -7.87 14.94
C GLY A 9 -3.97 -7.31 15.44
N SER A 10 -3.74 -6.02 15.20
CA SER A 10 -2.54 -5.34 15.66
C SER A 10 -2.57 -5.11 17.17
N ALA A 11 -1.49 -5.49 17.85
CA ALA A 11 -1.32 -5.22 19.29
C ALA A 11 -1.13 -3.73 19.63
N LEU A 12 -0.98 -2.86 18.63
CA LEU A 12 -0.88 -1.41 18.79
C LEU A 12 -2.23 -0.74 19.08
N PHE A 13 -3.31 -1.53 19.09
CA PHE A 13 -4.66 -1.07 19.26
C PHE A 13 -5.34 -1.82 20.40
N THR A 14 -6.22 -1.13 21.12
CA THR A 14 -6.94 -1.69 22.25
C THR A 14 -8.41 -1.27 22.15
N PRO A 15 -9.35 -2.23 21.98
CA PRO A 15 -10.78 -1.94 22.03
C PRO A 15 -11.15 -1.23 23.33
N LEU A 16 -11.99 -0.20 23.24
CA LEU A 16 -12.48 0.55 24.39
C LEU A 16 -13.89 0.09 24.70
N ALA A 17 -14.06 -0.54 25.86
CA ALA A 17 -15.38 -0.93 26.35
C ALA A 17 -16.19 0.30 26.76
N PHE A 18 -17.47 0.31 26.36
CA PHE A 18 -18.46 1.28 26.80
C PHE A 18 -19.84 0.63 26.87
N GLN A 19 -20.77 1.27 27.59
CA GLN A 19 -22.18 0.89 27.58
C GLN A 19 -22.95 1.76 26.59
N GLY A 20 -23.56 1.12 25.60
CA GLY A 20 -24.42 1.79 24.62
C GLY A 20 -25.83 2.00 25.17
N ASN A 21 -26.69 2.62 24.38
CA ASN A 21 -28.11 2.79 24.71
C ASN A 21 -29.02 1.80 23.97
N THR A 22 -28.46 0.88 23.18
CA THR A 22 -29.23 -0.10 22.40
C THR A 22 -28.44 -1.40 22.26
N ALA A 23 -29.09 -2.53 22.56
CA ALA A 23 -28.53 -3.86 22.28
C ALA A 23 -28.62 -4.16 20.78
N ALA A 24 -27.74 -5.01 20.25
CA ALA A 24 -27.71 -5.30 18.81
C ALA A 24 -29.02 -5.94 18.32
N GLU A 25 -29.65 -6.78 19.13
CA GLU A 25 -30.94 -7.43 18.87
C GLU A 25 -32.12 -6.46 18.79
N ASP A 26 -32.00 -5.28 19.42
CA ASP A 26 -33.04 -4.24 19.43
C ASP A 26 -32.85 -3.22 18.32
N LEU A 27 -31.73 -3.27 17.59
CA LEU A 27 -31.44 -2.38 16.46
C LEU A 27 -32.53 -2.36 15.37
N PRO A 28 -33.18 -3.49 15.00
CA PRO A 28 -34.30 -3.48 14.06
C PRO A 28 -35.53 -2.68 14.54
N ARG A 29 -35.67 -2.49 15.86
CA ARG A 29 -36.79 -1.78 16.48
C ARG A 29 -36.45 -0.33 16.83
N ALA A 30 -35.21 0.10 16.59
CA ALA A 30 -34.77 1.45 16.90
C ALA A 30 -35.60 2.49 16.12
N ALA A 31 -36.24 3.41 16.85
CA ALA A 31 -37.21 4.31 16.26
C ALA A 31 -36.60 5.31 15.27
N GLY A 32 -37.26 5.44 14.11
CA GLY A 32 -37.01 6.47 13.11
C GLY A 32 -35.84 6.21 12.14
N PHE A 33 -35.26 5.01 12.17
CA PHE A 33 -34.51 4.51 11.01
C PHE A 33 -35.45 4.09 9.88
N SER A 34 -34.93 4.03 8.66
CA SER A 34 -35.60 3.54 7.47
C SER A 34 -35.96 2.06 7.61
N LYS A 35 -36.91 1.61 6.79
CA LYS A 35 -37.28 0.20 6.72
C LYS A 35 -36.09 -0.65 6.28
N GLU A 36 -35.33 -0.17 5.31
CA GLU A 36 -34.15 -0.84 4.78
C GLU A 36 -33.07 -1.02 5.84
N PHE A 37 -32.89 -0.03 6.73
CA PHE A 37 -31.99 -0.16 7.86
C PHE A 37 -32.46 -1.22 8.84
N ALA A 38 -33.74 -1.19 9.23
CA ALA A 38 -34.32 -2.19 10.11
C ALA A 38 -34.16 -3.61 9.51
N ASP A 39 -34.48 -3.78 8.24
CA ASP A 39 -34.37 -5.07 7.52
C ASP A 39 -32.93 -5.61 7.43
N ARG A 40 -31.93 -4.72 7.38
CA ARG A 40 -30.51 -5.08 7.25
C ARG A 40 -29.77 -5.19 8.58
N SER A 41 -30.29 -4.57 9.63
CA SER A 41 -29.69 -4.57 10.96
C SER A 41 -29.40 -5.96 11.57
N PRO A 42 -30.16 -7.05 11.28
CA PRO A 42 -29.78 -8.40 11.73
C PRO A 42 -28.46 -8.92 11.14
N LYS A 43 -27.94 -8.26 10.09
CA LYS A 43 -26.66 -8.57 9.45
C LYS A 43 -25.51 -7.74 10.01
N ALA A 44 -25.78 -6.82 10.95
CA ALA A 44 -24.76 -6.03 11.61
C ALA A 44 -23.78 -6.94 12.36
N PRO A 45 -22.46 -6.82 12.11
CA PRO A 45 -21.45 -7.56 12.86
C PRO A 45 -21.45 -7.21 14.35
N THR A 46 -21.23 -8.22 15.20
CA THR A 46 -21.18 -8.10 16.67
C THR A 46 -20.03 -8.93 17.24
N GLY A 47 -19.71 -8.74 18.53
CA GLY A 47 -18.65 -9.45 19.23
C GLY A 47 -17.24 -8.92 18.92
N ASP A 48 -16.25 -9.79 19.02
CA ASP A 48 -14.85 -9.45 18.71
C ASP A 48 -14.65 -9.38 17.19
N CYS A 49 -14.34 -8.20 16.69
CA CYS A 49 -14.10 -7.96 15.28
C CYS A 49 -12.66 -7.49 15.04
N ILE A 50 -12.08 -7.88 13.90
CA ILE A 50 -10.83 -7.31 13.39
C ILE A 50 -11.17 -6.67 12.05
N CYS A 51 -11.09 -5.34 12.00
CA CYS A 51 -11.41 -4.54 10.84
C CYS A 51 -10.16 -3.79 10.40
N TRP A 52 -9.68 -3.98 9.17
CA TRP A 52 -8.48 -3.30 8.68
C TRP A 52 -7.21 -3.54 9.53
N GLY A 53 -7.12 -4.73 10.17
CA GLY A 53 -6.08 -5.06 11.14
C GLY A 53 -6.25 -4.44 12.53
N ILE A 54 -7.35 -3.72 12.77
CA ILE A 54 -7.64 -3.05 14.04
C ILE A 54 -8.69 -3.87 14.82
N PRO A 55 -8.41 -4.31 16.05
CA PRO A 55 -9.37 -5.01 16.89
C PRO A 55 -10.46 -4.05 17.40
N PHE A 56 -11.69 -4.54 17.44
CA PHE A 56 -12.88 -3.88 18.00
C PHE A 56 -13.69 -4.89 18.81
N ARG A 57 -14.43 -4.39 19.79
CA ARG A 57 -15.42 -5.14 20.56
C ARG A 57 -16.77 -4.48 20.39
N ILE A 58 -17.74 -5.17 19.81
CA ILE A 58 -19.09 -4.67 19.52
C ILE A 58 -20.08 -5.43 20.43
N ASP A 59 -20.37 -4.86 21.60
CA ASP A 59 -21.32 -5.44 22.57
C ASP A 59 -22.66 -4.70 22.54
N GLN A 60 -22.63 -3.39 22.84
CA GLN A 60 -23.78 -2.50 22.79
C GLN A 60 -23.50 -1.32 21.86
N LEU A 61 -24.55 -0.81 21.26
CA LEU A 61 -24.50 0.23 20.24
C LEU A 61 -24.94 1.57 20.82
N ALA A 62 -24.31 2.65 20.39
CA ALA A 62 -24.80 4.00 20.62
C ALA A 62 -25.62 4.44 19.40
N VAL A 63 -26.94 4.38 19.52
CA VAL A 63 -27.90 4.88 18.54
C VAL A 63 -28.18 6.35 18.80
N VAL A 64 -27.96 7.20 17.79
CA VAL A 64 -28.06 8.65 17.91
C VAL A 64 -28.98 9.22 16.84
N GLY A 65 -29.80 10.21 17.21
CA GLY A 65 -30.74 10.86 16.31
C GLY A 65 -31.22 12.22 16.80
N GLY A 66 -32.16 12.26 17.75
CA GLY A 66 -32.83 13.50 18.17
C GLY A 66 -32.21 14.23 19.38
N ALA A 67 -31.36 13.57 20.15
CA ALA A 67 -30.73 14.14 21.33
C ALA A 67 -29.28 13.66 21.45
N PRO A 68 -28.39 14.43 22.13
CA PRO A 68 -27.03 13.99 22.38
C PRO A 68 -26.96 12.69 23.18
N VAL A 69 -26.01 11.83 22.82
CA VAL A 69 -25.70 10.59 23.55
C VAL A 69 -24.26 10.67 24.03
N THR A 70 -24.02 10.37 25.30
CA THR A 70 -22.66 10.32 25.86
C THR A 70 -22.24 8.87 26.04
N ILE A 71 -21.15 8.49 25.39
CA ILE A 71 -20.47 7.21 25.56
C ILE A 71 -19.43 7.37 26.66
N GLU A 72 -19.72 6.88 27.86
CA GLU A 72 -18.75 6.81 28.95
C GLU A 72 -17.80 5.62 28.72
N LEU A 73 -16.49 5.87 28.72
CA LEU A 73 -15.51 4.79 28.61
C LEU A 73 -15.42 4.07 29.94
N ALA A 74 -15.51 2.74 29.94
CA ALA A 74 -15.38 1.93 31.15
C ALA A 74 -14.06 2.21 31.90
N GLN A 75 -13.01 2.54 31.15
CA GLN A 75 -11.75 3.03 31.68
C GLN A 75 -11.24 4.21 30.85
N PRO A 76 -10.91 5.36 31.47
CA PRO A 76 -10.37 6.49 30.74
C PRO A 76 -9.03 6.17 30.06
N ALA A 77 -8.91 6.51 28.77
CA ALA A 77 -7.78 6.12 27.93
C ALA A 77 -6.92 7.31 27.50
N LYS A 78 -5.59 7.14 27.51
CA LYS A 78 -4.66 8.03 26.80
C LYS A 78 -4.31 7.39 25.47
N THR A 79 -4.60 8.08 24.38
CA THR A 79 -4.35 7.55 23.04
C THR A 79 -4.07 8.66 22.04
N PRO A 80 -3.06 8.52 21.16
CA PRO A 80 -2.85 9.41 20.02
C PRO A 80 -3.98 9.33 18.98
N TRP A 81 -4.58 8.15 18.81
CA TRP A 81 -5.66 7.93 17.86
C TRP A 81 -6.86 7.28 18.52
N LEU A 82 -8.05 7.77 18.19
CA LEU A 82 -9.31 7.12 18.50
C LEU A 82 -9.98 6.72 17.19
N VAL A 83 -10.18 5.42 16.99
CA VAL A 83 -10.79 4.87 15.77
C VAL A 83 -12.24 4.51 16.07
N PHE A 84 -13.14 5.05 15.26
CA PHE A 84 -14.58 4.83 15.34
C PHE A 84 -14.97 3.73 14.36
N LEU A 85 -15.89 2.88 14.79
CA LEU A 85 -16.64 1.98 13.91
C LEU A 85 -18.10 2.41 13.95
N HIS A 86 -18.59 3.01 12.87
CA HIS A 86 -19.90 3.66 12.84
C HIS A 86 -20.56 3.65 11.47
N THR A 87 -21.86 3.95 11.41
CA THR A 87 -22.60 3.99 10.14
C THR A 87 -23.85 4.86 10.26
N THR A 88 -24.31 5.44 9.16
CA THR A 88 -25.59 6.16 9.08
C THR A 88 -26.66 5.32 8.41
N ASP A 89 -27.91 5.73 8.58
CA ASP A 89 -28.99 5.30 7.70
C ASP A 89 -28.73 5.67 6.22
N LEU A 90 -29.53 5.09 5.33
CA LEU A 90 -29.60 5.42 3.91
C LEU A 90 -30.16 6.84 3.73
N GLU A 91 -29.53 7.59 2.83
CA GLU A 91 -30.05 8.87 2.36
C GLU A 91 -30.03 8.87 0.84
N MET A 92 -31.20 8.71 0.25
CA MET A 92 -31.37 8.68 -1.20
C MET A 92 -31.85 10.04 -1.71
N PRO A 93 -31.37 10.50 -2.87
CA PRO A 93 -31.99 11.63 -3.55
C PRO A 93 -33.44 11.29 -3.88
N GLN A 94 -34.32 12.29 -3.78
CA GLN A 94 -35.72 12.12 -4.15
C GLN A 94 -35.89 12.38 -5.64
N TRP A 95 -36.65 11.51 -6.30
CA TRP A 95 -37.07 11.69 -7.67
C TRP A 95 -38.27 12.64 -7.69
N ASN A 96 -38.23 13.65 -8.55
CA ASN A 96 -39.38 14.50 -8.78
C ASN A 96 -40.42 13.76 -9.64
N ARG A 97 -41.59 14.40 -9.85
CA ARG A 97 -42.70 13.84 -10.62
C ARG A 97 -42.35 13.45 -12.06
N ASP A 98 -41.31 14.07 -12.62
CA ASP A 98 -40.85 13.87 -14.00
C ASP A 98 -39.76 12.79 -14.08
N GLY A 99 -39.45 12.11 -12.97
CA GLY A 99 -38.42 11.08 -12.91
C GLY A 99 -37.00 11.64 -12.96
N LEU A 100 -36.80 12.89 -12.54
CA LEU A 100 -35.49 13.53 -12.46
C LEU A 100 -35.08 13.72 -11.00
N ILE A 101 -33.77 13.60 -10.74
CA ILE A 101 -33.18 14.02 -9.48
C ILE A 101 -32.87 15.51 -9.62
N GLU A 102 -33.52 16.34 -8.79
CA GLU A 102 -33.20 17.78 -8.72
C GLU A 102 -31.77 18.01 -8.23
N ALA A 103 -31.29 19.26 -8.29
CA ALA A 103 -29.97 19.63 -7.80
C ALA A 103 -29.78 19.15 -6.35
N SER A 104 -28.98 18.09 -6.18
CA SER A 104 -28.84 17.37 -4.93
C SER A 104 -27.37 17.12 -4.61
N ARG A 105 -27.10 16.74 -3.36
CA ARG A 105 -25.77 16.31 -2.92
C ARG A 105 -25.47 14.85 -3.27
N GLY A 106 -26.24 14.25 -4.19
CA GLY A 106 -26.12 12.84 -4.59
C GLY A 106 -26.53 11.85 -3.50
N TRP A 107 -26.18 10.58 -3.73
CA TRP A 107 -26.48 9.50 -2.79
C TRP A 107 -25.62 9.66 -1.53
N GLY A 108 -26.23 9.41 -0.38
CA GLY A 108 -25.59 9.64 0.92
C GLY A 108 -25.32 11.11 1.25
N LYS A 109 -25.93 12.08 0.55
CA LYS A 109 -25.87 13.53 0.81
C LYS A 109 -24.47 14.04 1.16
N LEU A 110 -23.58 14.05 0.16
CA LEU A 110 -22.18 14.43 0.32
C LEU A 110 -21.97 15.71 1.16
N LYS A 111 -21.07 15.64 2.16
CA LYS A 111 -20.66 16.76 3.02
C LYS A 111 -21.79 17.33 3.91
N GLU A 112 -22.93 16.64 4.04
CA GLU A 112 -23.93 17.00 5.05
C GLU A 112 -23.36 16.69 6.45
N ARG A 113 -23.47 17.65 7.37
CA ARG A 113 -23.07 17.48 8.78
C ARG A 113 -24.11 16.61 9.49
N VAL A 114 -23.68 15.45 9.97
CA VAL A 114 -24.51 14.46 10.67
C VAL A 114 -24.48 14.67 12.18
N ALA A 115 -23.31 15.02 12.71
CA ALA A 115 -23.09 15.20 14.13
C ALA A 115 -21.80 15.98 14.38
N ASP A 116 -21.61 16.39 15.64
CA ASP A 116 -20.27 16.61 16.17
C ASP A 116 -19.93 15.53 17.18
N TYR A 117 -18.69 15.04 17.11
CA TYR A 117 -18.13 14.18 18.15
C TYR A 117 -17.27 15.02 19.08
N VAL A 118 -17.47 14.85 20.37
CA VAL A 118 -16.80 15.63 21.41
C VAL A 118 -16.07 14.68 22.35
N LEU A 119 -14.73 14.70 22.34
CA LEU A 119 -13.93 14.05 23.37
C LEU A 119 -14.03 14.86 24.65
N VAL A 120 -14.42 14.21 25.74
CA VAL A 120 -14.45 14.78 27.08
C VAL A 120 -13.29 14.18 27.87
N TYR A 121 -12.35 15.01 28.32
CA TYR A 121 -11.21 14.55 29.11
C TYR A 121 -11.55 14.53 30.60
N THR A 122 -10.79 13.77 31.39
CA THR A 122 -10.98 13.64 32.85
C THR A 122 -10.84 14.96 33.62
N ASP A 123 -10.20 15.97 33.03
CA ASP A 123 -10.06 17.31 33.63
C ASP A 123 -11.20 18.28 33.22
N GLY A 124 -12.22 17.76 32.52
CA GLY A 124 -13.37 18.55 32.04
C GLY A 124 -13.13 19.31 30.74
N SER A 125 -11.88 19.37 30.25
CA SER A 125 -11.60 19.96 28.93
C SER A 125 -12.22 19.12 27.81
N GLN A 126 -12.43 19.74 26.65
CA GLN A 126 -13.14 19.10 25.53
C GLN A 126 -12.43 19.38 24.19
N ALA A 127 -12.54 18.43 23.27
CA ALA A 127 -12.16 18.61 21.87
C ALA A 127 -13.32 18.18 20.96
N ARG A 128 -13.58 18.92 19.89
CA ARG A 128 -14.75 18.72 19.01
C ARG A 128 -14.30 18.46 17.57
N HIS A 129 -15.01 17.58 16.86
CA HIS A 129 -14.85 17.37 15.43
C HIS A 129 -16.21 17.22 14.75
N GLU A 130 -16.39 17.94 13.64
CA GLU A 130 -17.57 17.83 12.77
C GLU A 130 -17.53 16.51 12.00
N ILE A 131 -18.64 15.78 11.99
CA ILE A 131 -18.78 14.50 11.29
C ILE A 131 -19.73 14.69 10.12
N ARG A 132 -19.21 14.42 8.90
CA ARG A 132 -19.96 14.59 7.66
C ARG A 132 -20.13 13.29 6.90
N ARG A 133 -21.27 13.17 6.23
CA ARG A 133 -21.55 12.04 5.34
C ARG A 133 -20.52 11.98 4.20
N ARG A 134 -20.09 10.75 3.90
CA ARG A 134 -19.08 10.42 2.90
C ARG A 134 -17.71 11.07 3.15
N HIS A 135 -17.47 11.63 4.32
CA HIS A 135 -16.13 11.99 4.77
C HIS A 135 -15.73 11.06 5.89
N GLN A 136 -16.19 11.34 7.11
CA GLN A 136 -15.87 10.57 8.30
C GLN A 136 -16.83 9.39 8.48
N ILE A 137 -18.08 9.51 8.05
CA ILE A 137 -19.09 8.46 8.23
C ILE A 137 -19.82 8.17 6.91
N GLY A 138 -20.12 6.89 6.65
CA GLY A 138 -20.89 6.47 5.49
C GLY A 138 -22.17 5.74 5.90
N MET A 139 -23.02 5.49 4.90
CA MET A 139 -24.29 4.78 5.07
C MET A 139 -24.13 3.26 5.16
N ILE A 140 -25.13 2.57 5.72
CA ILE A 140 -25.18 1.10 5.85
C ILE A 140 -25.03 0.33 4.54
N SER A 141 -25.23 0.97 3.40
CA SER A 141 -24.85 0.43 2.09
C SER A 141 -24.74 1.54 1.06
N ARG A 142 -23.90 1.34 0.05
CA ARG A 142 -23.63 2.34 -0.99
C ARG A 142 -23.76 1.76 -2.39
N ILE A 143 -24.10 2.61 -3.36
CA ILE A 143 -23.94 2.29 -4.78
C ILE A 143 -22.51 2.58 -5.23
N TRP A 144 -22.11 2.04 -6.38
CA TRP A 144 -20.76 2.24 -6.91
C TRP A 144 -20.42 3.73 -7.04
N GLY A 145 -19.24 4.13 -6.55
CA GLY A 145 -18.73 5.51 -6.58
C GLY A 145 -18.99 6.30 -5.30
N GLU A 146 -19.89 5.83 -4.44
CA GLU A 146 -20.39 6.61 -3.29
C GLU A 146 -19.66 6.28 -1.97
N ASN A 147 -18.34 6.14 -2.03
CA ASN A 147 -17.47 5.85 -0.89
C ASN A 147 -17.18 7.09 -0.02
N CYS A 148 -16.56 6.85 1.15
CA CYS A 148 -16.07 7.91 2.02
C CYS A 148 -14.66 8.40 1.62
N PHE A 149 -14.38 9.68 1.85
CA PHE A 149 -13.08 10.30 1.59
C PHE A 149 -12.07 10.15 2.73
N GLU A 150 -12.54 10.12 3.98
CA GLU A 150 -11.69 10.08 5.19
C GLU A 150 -11.90 8.82 6.02
N ALA A 151 -12.81 7.93 5.59
CA ALA A 151 -13.14 6.69 6.24
C ALA A 151 -13.09 5.52 5.25
N VAL A 152 -12.88 4.32 5.77
CA VAL A 152 -12.77 3.09 4.97
C VAL A 152 -13.80 2.06 5.41
N GLY A 153 -14.13 1.10 4.55
CA GLY A 153 -14.95 -0.06 4.94
C GLY A 153 -14.27 -0.92 6.01
N PRO A 154 -14.95 -1.91 6.59
CA PRO A 154 -14.37 -2.71 7.68
C PRO A 154 -13.39 -3.78 7.20
N THR A 155 -13.50 -4.17 5.94
CA THR A 155 -12.69 -5.19 5.29
C THR A 155 -11.87 -4.53 4.20
N ARG A 156 -10.56 -4.75 4.23
CA ARG A 156 -9.65 -4.23 3.21
C ARG A 156 -9.90 -4.85 1.84
N PRO A 157 -9.55 -4.16 0.75
CA PRO A 157 -9.38 -4.80 -0.54
C PRO A 157 -8.34 -5.91 -0.44
N HIS A 158 -8.63 -7.05 -1.06
CA HIS A 158 -7.78 -8.23 -1.01
C HIS A 158 -7.52 -8.78 -2.42
N ALA A 159 -6.43 -9.52 -2.57
CA ALA A 159 -6.11 -10.16 -3.82
C ALA A 159 -7.10 -11.28 -4.11
N ILE A 160 -7.60 -11.35 -5.34
CA ILE A 160 -8.33 -12.52 -5.85
C ILE A 160 -7.52 -13.12 -6.98
N ARG A 161 -7.50 -14.46 -7.06
CA ARG A 161 -6.82 -15.14 -8.15
C ARG A 161 -7.75 -15.24 -9.37
N PRO A 162 -7.22 -15.07 -10.60
CA PRO A 162 -7.98 -15.34 -11.80
C PRO A 162 -8.29 -16.83 -11.90
N LEU A 163 -9.41 -17.16 -12.57
CA LEU A 163 -9.91 -18.53 -12.63
C LEU A 163 -8.95 -19.53 -13.30
N HIS A 164 -8.11 -19.06 -14.22
CA HIS A 164 -7.11 -19.90 -14.90
C HIS A 164 -5.87 -20.22 -14.03
N GLU A 165 -5.80 -19.67 -12.82
CA GLU A 165 -4.75 -19.93 -11.84
C GLU A 165 -5.29 -20.82 -10.69
N PRO A 166 -5.58 -22.12 -10.94
CA PRO A 166 -6.29 -22.96 -9.98
C PRO A 166 -5.48 -23.21 -8.70
N VAL A 167 -6.17 -23.21 -7.56
CA VAL A 167 -5.83 -23.98 -6.36
C VAL A 167 -7.14 -24.51 -5.78
N TRP A 168 -7.52 -25.73 -6.14
CA TRP A 168 -8.25 -26.65 -5.26
C TRP A 168 -8.44 -28.01 -5.97
N GLU A 169 -7.89 -29.08 -5.38
CA GLU A 169 -8.35 -30.44 -5.62
C GLU A 169 -9.74 -30.60 -4.99
N GLY A 170 -10.78 -30.73 -5.82
CA GLY A 170 -12.15 -30.93 -5.32
C GLY A 170 -13.26 -30.43 -6.23
N GLY A 171 -12.95 -29.89 -7.42
CA GLY A 171 -13.89 -29.86 -8.54
C GLY A 171 -15.27 -29.22 -8.27
N ARG A 172 -15.36 -28.27 -7.34
CA ARG A 172 -16.53 -27.38 -7.21
C ARG A 172 -16.09 -25.94 -7.21
N TRP A 173 -16.17 -25.37 -8.41
CA TRP A 173 -16.47 -23.96 -8.61
C TRP A 173 -17.62 -23.53 -7.67
N PRO A 174 -17.53 -22.40 -6.95
CA PRO A 174 -18.72 -21.73 -6.45
C PRO A 174 -19.43 -21.07 -7.63
N GLY A 175 -20.06 -21.90 -8.48
CA GLY A 175 -21.29 -21.67 -9.23
C GLY A 175 -21.59 -20.34 -9.91
N ASN A 176 -20.64 -19.42 -10.12
CA ASN A 176 -20.93 -18.14 -10.75
C ASN A 176 -20.05 -17.90 -11.98
N PRO A 177 -20.50 -18.30 -13.18
CA PRO A 177 -19.87 -17.92 -14.45
C PRO A 177 -19.63 -16.40 -14.59
N SER A 178 -20.38 -15.57 -13.86
CA SER A 178 -20.21 -14.11 -13.80
C SER A 178 -18.96 -13.68 -13.02
N ALA A 179 -18.26 -14.59 -12.35
CA ALA A 179 -17.05 -14.26 -11.60
C ALA A 179 -15.82 -14.04 -12.49
N TRP A 180 -15.80 -14.56 -13.73
CA TRP A 180 -14.62 -14.45 -14.60
C TRP A 180 -14.17 -13.00 -14.79
N GLY A 181 -15.07 -12.12 -15.23
CA GLY A 181 -14.76 -10.71 -15.45
C GLY A 181 -14.32 -9.98 -14.16
N HIS A 182 -14.88 -10.37 -13.01
CA HIS A 182 -14.46 -9.82 -11.72
C HIS A 182 -13.04 -10.27 -11.35
N THR A 183 -12.72 -11.55 -11.54
CA THR A 183 -11.39 -12.10 -11.21
C THR A 183 -10.27 -11.57 -12.10
N GLN A 184 -10.58 -11.05 -13.31
CA GLN A 184 -9.60 -10.36 -14.16
C GLN A 184 -9.05 -9.08 -13.51
N GLN A 185 -9.78 -8.47 -12.58
CA GLN A 185 -9.32 -7.29 -11.85
C GLN A 185 -8.23 -7.65 -10.81
N ARG A 186 -8.11 -8.93 -10.45
CA ARG A 186 -7.20 -9.46 -9.40
C ARG A 186 -7.36 -8.82 -8.02
N VAL A 187 -8.42 -8.04 -7.81
CA VAL A 187 -8.78 -7.43 -6.54
C VAL A 187 -10.26 -7.67 -6.23
N GLY A 188 -10.55 -8.06 -5.00
CA GLY A 188 -11.90 -8.09 -4.43
C GLY A 188 -12.13 -6.83 -3.59
N TYR A 189 -13.17 -6.07 -3.92
CA TYR A 189 -13.63 -4.93 -3.11
C TYR A 189 -14.72 -5.41 -2.14
N ASN A 190 -14.40 -5.45 -0.84
CA ASN A 190 -15.34 -5.88 0.20
C ASN A 190 -16.09 -4.71 0.85
N ASP A 191 -16.42 -3.68 0.07
CA ASP A 191 -17.07 -2.45 0.53
C ASP A 191 -18.55 -2.34 0.08
N ALA A 192 -19.17 -3.47 -0.26
CA ALA A 192 -20.55 -3.57 -0.73
C ALA A 192 -21.41 -4.59 0.04
N HIS A 193 -21.09 -4.81 1.32
CA HIS A 193 -21.87 -5.74 2.15
C HIS A 193 -23.29 -5.21 2.42
N PRO A 194 -24.26 -6.10 2.70
CA PRO A 194 -25.62 -5.70 3.06
C PRO A 194 -25.71 -4.74 4.26
N TRP A 195 -24.72 -4.81 5.15
CA TRP A 195 -24.50 -3.88 6.25
C TRP A 195 -23.02 -3.46 6.27
N MET A 196 -22.79 -2.15 6.20
CA MET A 196 -21.46 -1.56 6.22
C MET A 196 -21.28 -0.71 7.47
N TYR A 197 -20.24 -1.03 8.24
CA TYR A 197 -19.61 -0.05 9.13
C TYR A 197 -18.49 0.69 8.39
N TRP A 198 -18.18 1.89 8.88
CA TRP A 198 -17.10 2.72 8.39
C TRP A 198 -16.10 2.97 9.51
N LEU A 199 -14.82 2.89 9.18
CA LEU A 199 -13.72 3.15 10.09
C LEU A 199 -13.20 4.55 9.83
N TRP A 200 -13.21 5.37 10.86
CA TRP A 200 -12.62 6.70 10.83
C TRP A 200 -11.67 6.89 12.02
N ALA A 201 -10.46 7.38 11.75
CA ALA A 201 -9.44 7.60 12.75
C ALA A 201 -9.32 9.09 13.09
N TRP A 202 -9.67 9.45 14.31
CA TRP A 202 -9.50 10.80 14.83
C TRP A 202 -8.17 10.91 15.57
N GLN A 203 -7.28 11.80 15.10
CA GLN A 203 -6.09 12.19 15.85
C GLN A 203 -6.53 12.96 17.09
N ASN A 204 -6.25 12.42 18.27
CA ASN A 204 -6.54 13.06 19.54
C ASN A 204 -5.75 14.37 19.66
N PRO A 205 -6.40 15.54 19.78
CA PRO A 205 -5.71 16.83 19.92
C PRO A 205 -4.90 16.96 21.20
N GLN A 206 -5.21 16.17 22.24
CA GLN A 206 -4.54 16.19 23.54
C GLN A 206 -4.16 14.76 23.98
N PRO A 207 -3.20 14.11 23.30
CA PRO A 207 -2.87 12.70 23.52
C PRO A 207 -2.32 12.39 24.91
N GLY A 208 -1.80 13.42 25.60
CA GLY A 208 -1.32 13.31 26.99
C GLY A 208 -2.43 13.24 28.05
N LYS A 209 -3.68 13.58 27.70
CA LYS A 209 -4.83 13.58 28.61
C LYS A 209 -5.66 12.31 28.45
N LYS A 210 -6.28 11.87 29.56
CA LYS A 210 -7.19 10.73 29.56
C LYS A 210 -8.55 11.18 29.03
N ILE A 211 -9.04 10.54 27.98
CA ILE A 211 -10.41 10.68 27.50
C ILE A 211 -11.30 9.89 28.47
N ALA A 212 -12.30 10.53 29.05
CA ALA A 212 -13.29 9.91 29.93
C ALA A 212 -14.53 9.45 29.14
N ALA A 213 -14.99 10.27 28.19
CA ALA A 213 -16.18 10.01 27.41
C ALA A 213 -16.10 10.57 26.00
N VAL A 214 -17.00 10.10 25.13
CA VAL A 214 -17.28 10.70 23.82
C VAL A 214 -18.74 11.12 23.77
N ARG A 215 -19.01 12.41 23.68
CA ARG A 215 -20.36 12.94 23.49
C ARG A 215 -20.65 13.11 22.01
N LEU A 216 -21.75 12.51 21.57
CA LEU A 216 -22.23 12.49 20.19
C LEU A 216 -23.40 13.47 20.10
N GLU A 217 -23.19 14.61 19.47
CA GLU A 217 -24.20 15.67 19.35
C GLU A 217 -24.79 15.65 17.92
N PRO A 218 -26.02 15.12 17.72
CA PRO A 218 -26.57 14.97 16.38
C PRO A 218 -26.94 16.31 15.74
N ALA A 219 -26.85 16.36 14.41
CA ALA A 219 -27.23 17.51 13.58
C ALA A 219 -28.20 17.12 12.46
N ALA A 220 -28.01 15.97 11.80
CA ALA A 220 -28.89 15.51 10.73
C ALA A 220 -28.94 13.98 10.64
N GLY A 221 -30.15 13.45 10.41
CA GLY A 221 -30.38 12.02 10.26
C GLY A 221 -30.11 11.22 11.53
N ARG A 222 -29.97 9.91 11.37
CA ARG A 222 -29.65 8.96 12.45
C ARG A 222 -28.41 8.16 12.11
N PHE A 223 -27.67 7.79 13.14
CA PHE A 223 -26.45 7.01 13.00
C PHE A 223 -26.20 6.13 14.22
N VAL A 224 -25.29 5.19 14.05
CA VAL A 224 -24.87 4.23 15.05
C VAL A 224 -23.36 4.30 15.21
N VAL A 225 -22.87 4.39 16.44
CA VAL A 225 -21.48 4.07 16.79
C VAL A 225 -21.47 2.70 17.45
N ALA A 226 -20.81 1.75 16.79
CA ALA A 226 -20.79 0.35 17.19
C ALA A 226 -19.61 0.00 18.11
N ALA A 227 -18.44 0.62 17.87
CA ALA A 227 -17.26 0.40 18.69
C ALA A 227 -16.28 1.58 18.61
N LEU A 228 -15.41 1.66 19.62
CA LEU A 228 -14.28 2.58 19.68
C LEU A 228 -13.01 1.77 19.98
N THR A 229 -11.90 2.15 19.36
CA THR A 229 -10.59 1.54 19.62
C THR A 229 -9.51 2.61 19.77
N ALA A 230 -8.70 2.50 20.82
CA ALA A 230 -7.52 3.34 21.03
C ALA A 230 -6.34 2.81 20.22
N GLY A 231 -5.66 3.66 19.45
CA GLY A 231 -4.48 3.31 18.66
C GLY A 231 -3.21 4.06 19.08
N LYS A 232 -2.11 3.33 19.22
CA LYS A 232 -0.79 3.85 19.63
C LYS A 232 0.23 3.86 18.49
N VAL A 233 -0.20 4.29 17.32
CA VAL A 233 0.68 4.47 16.15
C VAL A 233 1.14 5.92 16.01
N ALA A 234 2.32 6.11 15.43
CA ALA A 234 2.96 7.40 15.20
C ALA A 234 2.35 8.18 14.02
N SER A 235 1.69 7.50 13.07
CA SER A 235 1.03 8.12 11.93
C SER A 235 -0.39 7.61 11.70
N HIS A 236 -1.10 8.19 10.73
CA HIS A 236 -2.51 7.89 10.49
C HIS A 236 -2.72 6.38 10.23
N PRO A 237 -3.53 5.68 11.06
CA PRO A 237 -3.57 4.21 11.07
C PRO A 237 -4.16 3.59 9.80
N LEU A 238 -5.05 4.31 9.11
CA LEU A 238 -5.71 3.83 7.89
C LEU A 238 -4.94 4.20 6.61
N ARG A 239 -3.77 4.85 6.71
CA ARG A 239 -2.95 5.24 5.55
C ARG A 239 -1.72 4.35 5.47
N TRP A 240 -1.71 3.46 4.51
CA TRP A 240 -0.58 2.58 4.23
C TRP A 240 0.48 3.24 3.35
N GLU A 241 1.69 2.72 3.40
CA GLU A 241 2.74 3.08 2.45
C GLU A 241 2.46 2.49 1.06
N THR A 242 3.14 3.06 0.06
CA THR A 242 3.13 2.52 -1.31
C THR A 242 3.64 1.08 -1.34
N ARG A 243 3.20 0.32 -2.34
CA ARG A 243 3.62 -1.06 -2.59
C ARG A 243 5.14 -1.29 -2.41
N ARG A 244 5.48 -2.37 -1.73
CA ARG A 244 6.83 -2.89 -1.51
C ARG A 244 6.89 -4.38 -1.84
N LYS A 245 8.10 -4.92 -1.90
CA LYS A 245 8.38 -6.33 -2.15
C LYS A 245 9.32 -6.86 -1.06
N ALA A 246 9.17 -8.13 -0.70
CA ALA A 246 10.08 -8.85 0.18
C ALA A 246 10.24 -10.30 -0.31
N ILE A 247 11.39 -10.91 -0.02
CA ILE A 247 11.60 -12.35 -0.10
C ILE A 247 11.17 -12.94 1.24
N LEU A 248 10.22 -13.88 1.21
CA LEU A 248 9.88 -14.77 2.33
C LEU A 248 10.55 -16.13 2.10
N THR A 249 11.32 -16.60 3.07
CA THR A 249 11.93 -17.94 3.02
C THR A 249 11.11 -18.91 3.88
N LEU A 250 10.48 -19.88 3.22
CA LEU A 250 9.74 -20.95 3.89
C LEU A 250 10.67 -21.87 4.70
N PRO A 251 10.19 -22.47 5.81
CA PRO A 251 10.91 -23.51 6.53
C PRO A 251 11.32 -24.69 5.62
N PRO A 252 12.40 -25.43 5.93
CA PRO A 252 12.74 -26.65 5.20
C PRO A 252 11.57 -27.64 5.18
N GLY A 253 11.30 -28.25 4.02
CA GLY A 253 10.20 -29.20 3.84
C GLY A 253 8.80 -28.59 3.77
N ARG A 254 8.65 -27.27 3.95
CA ARG A 254 7.36 -26.59 3.77
C ARG A 254 7.17 -26.18 2.32
N GLU A 255 6.20 -26.79 1.64
CA GLU A 255 5.80 -26.39 0.30
C GLU A 255 4.97 -25.10 0.30
N PHE A 256 5.09 -24.35 -0.78
CA PHE A 256 4.26 -23.17 -1.02
C PHE A 256 2.84 -23.57 -1.45
N ASP A 257 1.87 -23.23 -0.61
CA ASP A 257 0.44 -23.23 -0.88
C ASP A 257 -0.04 -21.82 -1.27
N PRO A 258 -0.40 -21.58 -2.54
CA PRO A 258 -0.89 -20.30 -3.03
C PRO A 258 -2.37 -20.03 -2.71
N THR A 259 -3.05 -20.91 -1.97
CA THR A 259 -4.48 -20.76 -1.65
C THR A 259 -4.72 -19.52 -0.81
N LEU A 260 -5.83 -18.84 -1.12
CA LEU A 260 -6.37 -17.74 -0.33
C LEU A 260 -7.71 -18.18 0.26
N ASP A 261 -8.00 -17.78 1.49
CA ASP A 261 -9.33 -17.98 2.07
C ASP A 261 -10.37 -17.02 1.45
N GLU A 262 -11.62 -17.11 1.92
CA GLU A 262 -12.74 -16.26 1.51
C GLU A 262 -12.52 -14.75 1.72
N ARG A 263 -11.48 -14.36 2.47
CA ARG A 263 -11.10 -12.98 2.78
C ARG A 263 -9.80 -12.57 2.10
N GLY A 264 -9.25 -13.42 1.24
CA GLY A 264 -8.01 -13.18 0.53
C GLY A 264 -6.75 -13.34 1.38
N LEU A 265 -6.81 -14.07 2.49
CA LEU A 265 -5.68 -14.29 3.39
C LEU A 265 -4.95 -15.58 3.00
N ASN A 266 -3.61 -15.55 3.00
CA ASN A 266 -2.78 -16.72 2.80
C ASN A 266 -2.26 -17.26 4.15
N ALA A 267 -2.13 -18.58 4.26
CA ALA A 267 -1.67 -19.23 5.49
C ALA A 267 -0.19 -18.97 5.80
N HIS A 268 0.66 -18.75 4.79
CA HIS A 268 2.10 -18.55 5.00
C HIS A 268 2.43 -17.15 5.52
N VAL A 269 1.68 -16.13 5.08
CA VAL A 269 1.98 -14.73 5.38
C VAL A 269 0.74 -13.86 5.35
N GLN A 270 0.56 -13.07 6.41
CA GLN A 270 -0.48 -12.05 6.55
C GLN A 270 0.12 -10.76 7.12
N LEU A 271 -0.64 -9.68 7.08
CA LEU A 271 -0.31 -8.38 7.66
C LEU A 271 -1.47 -7.91 8.53
N ASP A 272 -1.18 -7.26 9.65
CA ASP A 272 -2.20 -6.61 10.46
C ASP A 272 -2.65 -5.30 9.79
N LEU A 273 -1.87 -4.23 9.88
CA LEU A 273 -2.16 -2.90 9.33
C LEU A 273 -1.69 -2.77 7.87
N GLY A 274 -2.05 -3.72 7.02
CA GLY A 274 -1.62 -3.77 5.62
C GLY A 274 -2.39 -4.78 4.80
N THR A 275 -1.88 -5.13 3.63
CA THR A 275 -2.42 -6.22 2.80
C THR A 275 -1.31 -6.88 1.99
N VAL A 276 -1.43 -8.18 1.77
CA VAL A 276 -0.59 -8.93 0.83
C VAL A 276 -1.26 -8.87 -0.54
N ILE A 277 -0.53 -8.34 -1.53
CA ILE A 277 -1.02 -8.08 -2.88
C ILE A 277 -0.80 -9.29 -3.78
N SER A 278 0.34 -9.95 -3.68
CA SER A 278 0.64 -11.18 -4.43
C SER A 278 1.78 -11.95 -3.81
N ILE A 279 1.77 -13.28 -3.97
CA ILE A 279 2.84 -14.18 -3.55
C ILE A 279 3.21 -15.04 -4.76
N GLN A 280 4.49 -15.05 -5.12
CA GLN A 280 5.01 -15.85 -6.24
C GLN A 280 6.31 -16.53 -5.84
N ARG A 281 6.58 -17.74 -6.35
CA ARG A 281 7.91 -18.33 -6.20
C ARG A 281 8.96 -17.44 -6.84
N ARG A 282 10.11 -17.29 -6.17
CA ARG A 282 11.23 -16.50 -6.68
C ARG A 282 11.87 -17.21 -7.87
N SER A 283 12.04 -16.47 -8.97
CA SER A 283 12.91 -16.90 -10.07
C SER A 283 14.36 -16.61 -9.72
N VAL A 284 15.23 -17.62 -9.86
CA VAL A 284 16.67 -17.54 -9.61
C VAL A 284 17.38 -17.59 -10.95
N PHE A 285 18.13 -16.53 -11.24
CA PHE A 285 18.89 -16.37 -12.47
C PHE A 285 20.38 -16.51 -12.18
N ASP A 286 21.11 -17.18 -13.08
CA ASP A 286 22.57 -17.20 -13.03
C ASP A 286 23.11 -15.87 -13.59
N ASN A 287 23.29 -14.91 -12.68
CA ASN A 287 23.78 -13.59 -13.02
C ASN A 287 25.25 -13.60 -13.49
N ALA A 288 26.04 -14.60 -13.08
CA ALA A 288 27.46 -14.69 -13.48
C ALA A 288 27.57 -15.09 -14.97
N GLU A 289 26.68 -15.97 -15.41
CA GLU A 289 26.63 -16.46 -16.79
C GLU A 289 25.56 -15.77 -17.64
N TRP A 290 24.99 -14.64 -17.17
CA TRP A 290 23.89 -13.93 -17.84
C TRP A 290 24.17 -13.62 -19.32
N ILE A 291 25.40 -13.22 -19.65
CA ILE A 291 25.81 -12.90 -21.03
C ILE A 291 25.82 -14.12 -21.96
N ARG A 292 25.85 -15.34 -21.41
CA ARG A 292 25.80 -16.60 -22.16
C ARG A 292 24.39 -17.18 -22.24
N THR A 293 23.39 -16.51 -21.66
CA THR A 293 22.01 -16.97 -21.72
C THR A 293 21.44 -16.82 -23.14
N HIS A 294 20.38 -17.57 -23.44
CA HIS A 294 19.69 -17.52 -24.72
C HIS A 294 18.19 -17.20 -24.56
N VAL A 295 17.54 -16.85 -25.66
CA VAL A 295 16.11 -16.52 -25.66
C VAL A 295 15.28 -17.68 -25.08
N ASN A 296 14.35 -17.36 -24.18
CA ASN A 296 13.51 -18.33 -23.46
C ASN A 296 14.24 -19.31 -22.54
N GLN A 297 15.53 -19.09 -22.23
CA GLN A 297 16.19 -19.84 -21.17
C GLN A 297 15.43 -19.66 -19.85
N LEU A 298 14.98 -20.76 -19.28
CA LEU A 298 14.18 -20.73 -18.06
C LEU A 298 15.08 -20.47 -16.83
N PRO A 299 14.64 -19.63 -15.88
CA PRO A 299 15.27 -19.54 -14.58
C PRO A 299 14.99 -20.80 -13.77
N GLU A 300 15.86 -21.04 -12.78
CA GLU A 300 15.48 -21.93 -11.68
C GLU A 300 14.33 -21.27 -10.90
N ILE A 301 13.38 -22.07 -10.43
CA ILE A 301 12.30 -21.57 -9.57
C ILE A 301 12.57 -22.07 -8.17
N SER A 302 12.77 -21.15 -7.23
CA SER A 302 13.06 -21.52 -5.84
C SER A 302 11.90 -22.31 -5.24
N GLU A 303 12.22 -23.41 -4.57
CA GLU A 303 11.25 -24.23 -3.83
C GLU A 303 10.81 -23.56 -2.52
N ARG A 304 11.65 -22.68 -1.96
CA ARG A 304 11.48 -22.13 -0.61
C ARG A 304 11.37 -20.62 -0.54
N GLU A 305 11.87 -19.89 -1.53
CA GLU A 305 11.83 -18.43 -1.52
C GLU A 305 10.66 -17.90 -2.34
N LEU A 306 9.86 -17.03 -1.72
CA LEU A 306 8.69 -16.40 -2.29
C LEU A 306 8.91 -14.90 -2.39
N ILE A 307 8.59 -14.29 -3.52
CA ILE A 307 8.43 -12.85 -3.64
C ILE A 307 7.02 -12.48 -3.18
N VAL A 308 6.95 -11.75 -2.08
CA VAL A 308 5.72 -11.20 -1.50
C VAL A 308 5.63 -9.73 -1.83
N GLU A 309 4.60 -9.33 -2.56
CA GLU A 309 4.25 -7.92 -2.73
C GLU A 309 3.22 -7.51 -1.69
N TYR A 310 3.42 -6.35 -1.07
CA TYR A 310 2.58 -5.89 0.02
C TYR A 310 2.47 -4.36 0.07
N ALA A 311 1.43 -3.86 0.74
CA ALA A 311 1.30 -2.46 1.16
C ALA A 311 0.89 -2.45 2.62
N ALA A 312 1.56 -1.68 3.47
CA ALA A 312 1.29 -1.68 4.91
C ALA A 312 1.66 -0.36 5.57
N HIS A 313 1.12 -0.12 6.75
CA HIS A 313 1.62 0.89 7.68
C HIS A 313 3.06 0.54 8.12
N HIS A 314 3.91 1.53 8.35
CA HIS A 314 5.32 1.30 8.72
C HIS A 314 5.50 0.56 10.05
N GLU A 315 4.54 0.73 10.97
CA GLU A 315 4.47 0.02 12.26
C GLU A 315 3.69 -1.31 12.20
N ALA A 316 3.26 -1.75 11.00
CA ALA A 316 2.63 -3.05 10.82
C ALA A 316 3.60 -4.21 11.08
N ALA A 317 3.06 -5.43 11.13
CA ALA A 317 3.83 -6.63 11.32
C ALA A 317 3.41 -7.74 10.35
N PHE A 318 4.39 -8.44 9.77
CA PHE A 318 4.14 -9.70 9.09
C PHE A 318 3.80 -10.77 10.12
N HIS A 319 2.71 -11.49 9.90
CA HIS A 319 2.34 -12.68 10.66
C HIS A 319 2.60 -13.90 9.79
N LEU A 320 3.53 -14.75 10.23
CA LEU A 320 3.97 -15.92 9.50
C LEU A 320 3.33 -17.18 10.08
N GLU A 321 3.28 -18.23 9.26
CA GLU A 321 2.93 -19.57 9.70
C GLU A 321 3.76 -19.99 10.93
N GLY A 322 3.10 -20.64 11.89
CA GLY A 322 3.70 -20.98 13.19
C GLY A 322 3.71 -19.83 14.21
N GLY A 323 3.00 -18.73 13.94
CA GLY A 323 2.76 -17.65 14.91
C GLY A 323 3.90 -16.64 15.08
N LYS A 324 4.95 -16.74 14.23
CA LYS A 324 6.06 -15.79 14.27
C LYS A 324 5.65 -14.45 13.67
N THR A 325 5.97 -13.36 14.36
CA THR A 325 5.72 -12.00 13.88
C THR A 325 7.03 -11.27 13.53
N VAL A 326 7.06 -10.57 12.39
CA VAL A 326 8.22 -9.76 11.94
C VAL A 326 7.76 -8.32 11.67
N PRO A 327 8.21 -7.31 12.44
CA PRO A 327 7.84 -5.92 12.21
C PRO A 327 8.28 -5.43 10.82
N VAL A 328 7.40 -4.71 10.11
CA VAL A 328 7.69 -4.14 8.79
C VAL A 328 8.88 -3.17 8.85
N ALA A 329 8.96 -2.34 9.89
CA ALA A 329 10.10 -1.45 10.11
C ALA A 329 11.45 -2.19 10.20
N LYS A 330 11.49 -3.41 10.76
CA LYS A 330 12.73 -4.22 10.80
C LYS A 330 13.11 -4.74 9.43
N VAL A 331 12.13 -5.17 8.64
CA VAL A 331 12.35 -5.60 7.25
C VAL A 331 12.86 -4.41 6.42
N ALA A 332 12.25 -3.24 6.54
CA ALA A 332 12.69 -2.03 5.87
C ALA A 332 14.11 -1.60 6.29
N ALA A 333 14.43 -1.64 7.59
CA ALA A 333 15.76 -1.30 8.09
C ALA A 333 16.85 -2.28 7.59
N ALA A 334 16.53 -3.56 7.47
CA ALA A 334 17.45 -4.56 6.91
C ALA A 334 17.83 -4.28 5.45
N ALA A 335 17.04 -3.48 4.71
CA ALA A 335 17.35 -3.09 3.34
C ALA A 335 18.59 -2.20 3.26
N LEU A 336 18.93 -1.53 4.37
CA LEU A 336 20.06 -0.62 4.48
C LEU A 336 21.38 -1.34 4.76
N VAL A 337 21.32 -2.63 5.13
CA VAL A 337 22.50 -3.44 5.47
C VAL A 337 22.65 -4.54 4.43
N LYS A 338 23.63 -4.40 3.52
CA LYS A 338 24.01 -5.50 2.61
C LYS A 338 24.43 -6.71 3.46
N HIS A 339 23.72 -7.84 3.30
CA HIS A 339 24.04 -9.18 3.83
C HIS A 339 23.41 -9.64 5.16
N SER A 340 22.09 -9.53 5.34
CA SER A 340 21.39 -10.40 6.30
C SER A 340 20.91 -11.70 5.63
N LYS A 341 21.82 -12.65 5.38
CA LYS A 341 21.51 -13.97 4.76
C LYS A 341 20.64 -14.91 5.61
N SER A 342 20.22 -14.50 6.81
CA SER A 342 19.49 -15.35 7.78
C SER A 342 18.09 -14.82 8.16
N ALA A 343 17.63 -13.74 7.53
CA ALA A 343 16.30 -13.21 7.82
C ALA A 343 15.21 -14.02 7.10
N VAL A 344 14.17 -14.44 7.83
CA VAL A 344 12.99 -15.14 7.27
C VAL A 344 12.24 -14.25 6.27
N VAL A 345 12.26 -12.94 6.48
CA VAL A 345 11.73 -11.93 5.56
C VAL A 345 12.84 -10.95 5.23
N THR A 346 13.21 -10.86 3.96
CA THR A 346 14.28 -9.98 3.46
C THR A 346 13.66 -8.96 2.50
N PRO A 347 13.96 -7.66 2.63
CA PRO A 347 13.41 -6.64 1.74
C PRO A 347 13.94 -6.78 0.31
N VAL A 348 13.11 -6.43 -0.67
CA VAL A 348 13.52 -6.21 -2.06
C VAL A 348 13.50 -4.72 -2.36
N ALA A 349 14.55 -4.21 -3.00
CA ALA A 349 14.69 -2.79 -3.28
C ALA A 349 13.52 -2.26 -4.14
N PRO A 350 12.93 -1.11 -3.78
CA PRO A 350 11.83 -0.55 -4.56
C PRO A 350 12.35 -0.04 -5.91
N SER A 351 11.65 -0.40 -6.98
CA SER A 351 11.91 0.11 -8.33
C SER A 351 11.06 1.35 -8.58
N THR A 352 11.66 2.55 -8.49
CA THR A 352 10.94 3.85 -8.63
C THR A 352 11.69 4.89 -9.46
N GLN A 353 12.88 4.58 -9.97
CA GLN A 353 13.59 5.42 -10.93
C GLN A 353 13.10 5.13 -12.34
N ARG A 354 12.35 6.07 -12.89
CA ARG A 354 11.93 6.07 -14.29
C ARG A 354 13.13 6.19 -15.23
N VAL A 355 13.31 5.22 -16.13
CA VAL A 355 14.29 5.29 -17.21
C VAL A 355 13.67 4.89 -18.54
N THR A 356 14.20 5.46 -19.62
CA THR A 356 13.88 5.04 -20.99
C THR A 356 14.98 4.12 -21.49
N LEU A 357 14.60 2.91 -21.90
CA LEU A 357 15.49 1.95 -22.56
C LEU A 357 15.29 2.08 -24.05
N ARG A 358 16.38 2.25 -24.79
CA ARG A 358 16.40 2.27 -26.26
C ARG A 358 17.32 1.18 -26.78
N VAL A 359 16.82 0.37 -27.69
CA VAL A 359 17.55 -0.72 -28.37
C VAL A 359 17.72 -0.33 -29.82
N VAL A 360 18.96 -0.19 -30.26
CA VAL A 360 19.31 0.26 -31.61
C VAL A 360 20.17 -0.76 -32.33
N GLU A 361 20.01 -0.87 -33.64
CA GLU A 361 20.95 -1.57 -34.49
C GLU A 361 22.29 -0.83 -34.51
N LYS A 362 23.39 -1.53 -34.22
CA LYS A 362 24.72 -0.92 -34.08
C LYS A 362 25.18 -0.19 -35.34
N ALA A 363 24.87 -0.70 -36.53
CA ALA A 363 25.34 -0.14 -37.80
C ALA A 363 24.60 1.16 -38.19
N THR A 364 23.29 1.21 -37.97
CA THR A 364 22.44 2.31 -38.45
C THR A 364 21.99 3.27 -37.34
N GLY A 365 22.12 2.88 -36.06
CA GLY A 365 21.58 3.61 -34.92
C GLY A 365 20.05 3.65 -34.86
N ARG A 366 19.35 2.92 -35.74
CA ARG A 366 17.89 2.90 -35.78
C ARG A 366 17.33 2.01 -34.68
N PRO A 367 16.21 2.41 -34.02
CA PRO A 367 15.51 1.54 -33.09
C PRO A 367 15.11 0.21 -33.75
N VAL A 368 15.26 -0.89 -33.01
CA VAL A 368 14.91 -2.23 -33.48
C VAL A 368 13.97 -2.91 -32.49
N ALA A 369 12.92 -3.53 -33.02
CA ALA A 369 11.98 -4.28 -32.20
C ALA A 369 12.66 -5.52 -31.59
N VAL A 370 12.46 -5.74 -30.29
CA VAL A 370 13.05 -6.87 -29.57
C VAL A 370 12.08 -7.46 -28.55
N LYS A 371 12.34 -8.72 -28.18
CA LYS A 371 11.77 -9.34 -26.99
C LYS A 371 12.65 -8.96 -25.79
N LEU A 372 12.09 -8.22 -24.84
CA LEU A 372 12.78 -7.69 -23.67
C LEU A 372 12.39 -8.47 -22.41
N HIS A 373 13.38 -8.82 -21.60
CA HIS A 373 13.20 -9.21 -20.20
C HIS A 373 14.08 -8.31 -19.34
N VAL A 374 13.52 -7.82 -18.23
CA VAL A 374 14.26 -7.10 -17.19
C VAL A 374 13.82 -7.64 -15.83
N HIS A 375 14.77 -7.87 -14.94
CA HIS A 375 14.50 -8.23 -13.55
C HIS A 375 15.37 -7.41 -12.60
N GLY A 376 15.02 -7.40 -11.31
CA GLY A 376 15.87 -6.90 -10.25
C GLY A 376 16.82 -7.98 -9.70
N GLU A 377 17.67 -7.59 -8.75
CA GLU A 377 18.64 -8.50 -8.11
C GLU A 377 17.96 -9.66 -7.34
N ALA A 378 16.71 -9.48 -6.91
CA ALA A 378 15.92 -10.53 -6.28
C ALA A 378 15.24 -11.47 -7.31
N GLY A 379 15.44 -11.25 -8.62
CA GLY A 379 14.83 -12.03 -9.69
C GLY A 379 13.36 -11.68 -9.95
N GLU A 380 12.85 -10.61 -9.35
CA GLU A 380 11.53 -10.07 -9.59
C GLU A 380 11.44 -9.41 -10.96
N TYR A 381 10.38 -9.71 -11.72
CA TYR A 381 10.16 -9.08 -13.02
C TYR A 381 9.95 -7.57 -12.88
N LEU A 382 10.66 -6.80 -13.71
CA LEU A 382 10.50 -5.35 -13.85
C LEU A 382 9.82 -5.10 -15.20
N ALA A 383 8.49 -4.99 -15.16
CA ALA A 383 7.70 -4.70 -16.34
C ALA A 383 7.89 -3.22 -16.76
N PRO A 384 7.83 -2.90 -18.07
CA PRO A 384 7.60 -1.54 -18.49
C PRO A 384 6.33 -0.94 -17.86
N VAL A 385 6.31 0.39 -17.74
CA VAL A 385 5.27 1.12 -16.99
C VAL A 385 3.87 1.02 -17.61
N ASP A 386 3.81 0.63 -18.87
CA ASP A 386 2.60 0.41 -19.68
C ASP A 386 2.35 -1.08 -19.95
N ARG A 387 2.92 -1.98 -19.13
CA ARG A 387 2.76 -3.44 -19.23
C ARG A 387 2.30 -4.06 -17.92
N HIS A 388 1.83 -5.29 -17.99
CA HIS A 388 1.36 -6.00 -16.80
C HIS A 388 2.52 -6.43 -15.91
N ARG A 389 2.49 -5.98 -14.65
CA ARG A 389 3.44 -6.48 -13.63
C ARG A 389 3.27 -7.98 -13.36
N ILE A 390 2.02 -8.46 -13.36
CA ILE A 390 1.67 -9.88 -13.29
C ILE A 390 1.05 -10.24 -14.63
N VAL A 391 1.85 -10.86 -15.50
CA VAL A 391 1.41 -11.21 -16.85
C VAL A 391 0.24 -12.20 -16.79
N ASN A 392 -0.86 -11.88 -17.46
CA ASN A 392 -1.99 -12.77 -17.63
C ASN A 392 -1.62 -13.89 -18.61
N ARG A 393 -1.86 -15.15 -18.24
CA ARG A 393 -1.55 -16.34 -19.06
C ARG A 393 -2.80 -17.05 -19.54
N GLY A 394 -3.97 -16.57 -19.11
CA GLY A 394 -5.26 -17.07 -19.54
C GLY A 394 -5.43 -16.86 -21.04
N TRP A 395 -5.87 -17.89 -21.74
CA TRP A 395 -6.18 -17.80 -23.14
C TRP A 395 -7.44 -16.95 -23.34
N PHE A 396 -7.40 -15.98 -24.28
CA PHE A 396 -8.49 -15.03 -24.54
C PHE A 396 -8.84 -14.08 -23.38
N GLU A 397 -7.98 -13.96 -22.36
CA GLU A 397 -8.27 -13.10 -21.20
C GLU A 397 -7.57 -11.73 -21.22
N ASP A 398 -6.48 -11.61 -21.96
CA ASP A 398 -5.70 -10.37 -22.12
C ASP A 398 -4.89 -10.42 -23.41
N TYR A 399 -4.89 -9.33 -24.17
CA TYR A 399 -4.12 -9.18 -25.40
C TYR A 399 -3.12 -8.05 -25.22
N SER A 400 -1.89 -8.43 -24.90
CA SER A 400 -0.78 -7.51 -24.71
C SER A 400 0.45 -7.95 -25.48
N CYS A 401 1.49 -7.10 -25.50
CA CYS A 401 2.79 -7.48 -26.01
C CYS A 401 3.58 -8.36 -25.02
N ASP A 402 2.99 -8.73 -23.88
CA ASP A 402 3.61 -9.57 -22.87
C ASP A 402 3.60 -11.04 -23.29
N CYS A 403 4.65 -11.76 -22.94
CA CYS A 403 4.87 -13.15 -23.31
C CYS A 403 5.46 -13.90 -22.12
N THR A 404 4.90 -15.07 -21.81
CA THR A 404 5.50 -15.97 -20.81
C THR A 404 5.98 -17.27 -21.46
N ALA A 405 7.27 -17.59 -21.29
CA ALA A 405 7.79 -18.90 -21.69
C ALA A 405 7.45 -19.93 -20.61
N PHE A 406 6.62 -20.92 -20.97
CA PHE A 406 6.15 -22.01 -20.10
C PHE A 406 5.58 -21.55 -18.75
N GLY A 407 5.06 -20.33 -18.67
CA GLY A 407 4.61 -19.74 -17.41
C GLY A 407 5.72 -19.61 -16.33
N LYS A 408 6.99 -19.54 -16.70
CA LYS A 408 8.10 -19.42 -15.73
C LYS A 408 9.00 -18.21 -15.99
N PHE A 409 8.98 -17.69 -17.21
CA PHE A 409 9.80 -16.56 -17.62
C PHE A 409 8.95 -15.51 -18.33
N SER A 410 8.75 -14.35 -17.70
CA SER A 410 7.97 -13.24 -18.24
C SER A 410 8.85 -12.34 -19.11
N SER A 411 8.31 -11.83 -20.21
CA SER A 411 9.01 -10.94 -21.15
C SER A 411 7.98 -10.11 -21.90
N THR A 412 8.41 -9.11 -22.67
CA THR A 412 7.51 -8.27 -23.46
C THR A 412 8.16 -7.87 -24.77
N TYR A 413 7.38 -7.69 -25.83
CA TYR A 413 7.87 -7.12 -27.08
C TYR A 413 7.82 -5.59 -27.03
N ILE A 414 8.94 -4.96 -27.41
CA ILE A 414 9.07 -3.51 -27.54
C ILE A 414 9.46 -3.15 -28.97
N ASN A 415 9.07 -1.97 -29.45
CA ASN A 415 9.40 -1.47 -30.79
C ASN A 415 10.78 -0.80 -30.87
N GLY A 416 11.69 -1.14 -29.96
CA GLY A 416 13.02 -0.55 -29.82
C GLY A 416 13.10 0.57 -28.79
N GLU A 417 11.99 1.00 -28.20
CA GLU A 417 11.99 1.89 -27.05
C GLU A 417 10.93 1.48 -26.03
N THR A 418 11.24 1.63 -24.74
CA THR A 418 10.27 1.44 -23.67
C THR A 418 10.68 2.21 -22.44
N THR A 419 9.76 2.35 -21.50
CA THR A 419 9.97 3.06 -20.24
C THR A 419 9.74 2.12 -19.07
N ILE A 420 10.69 2.05 -18.15
CA ILE A 420 10.69 1.12 -17.02
C ILE A 420 11.09 1.86 -15.73
N ASP A 421 10.60 1.39 -14.59
CA ASP A 421 11.06 1.85 -13.28
C ASP A 421 12.15 0.89 -12.75
N LEU A 422 13.32 1.41 -12.43
CA LEU A 422 14.46 0.71 -11.84
C LEU A 422 14.66 1.10 -10.36
N PRO A 423 15.42 0.34 -9.58
CA PRO A 423 15.92 0.81 -8.29
C PRO A 423 16.70 2.12 -8.40
N VAL A 424 16.66 2.91 -7.34
CA VAL A 424 16.74 4.37 -7.36
C VAL A 424 18.12 5.02 -7.42
N VAL A 425 18.18 6.13 -8.19
CA VAL A 425 18.94 7.40 -7.99
C VAL A 425 17.95 8.60 -7.96
N TYR A 426 17.18 8.76 -6.87
CA TYR A 426 15.97 9.62 -6.69
C TYR A 426 16.24 11.12 -6.53
N PRO A 427 17.35 11.57 -5.92
CA PRO A 427 17.55 12.98 -5.60
C PRO A 427 17.43 13.94 -6.79
N ARG A 428 17.98 13.54 -7.93
CA ARG A 428 18.07 14.38 -9.14
C ARG A 428 16.74 14.56 -9.87
N MET A 429 15.76 13.71 -9.58
CA MET A 429 14.46 13.70 -10.25
C MET A 429 13.38 14.47 -9.48
N THR A 430 13.69 14.92 -8.25
CA THR A 430 12.74 15.62 -7.35
C THR A 430 12.10 16.87 -7.97
N VAL A 431 12.81 17.58 -8.85
CA VAL A 431 12.32 18.79 -9.53
C VAL A 431 11.09 18.52 -10.40
N PHE A 432 11.00 17.35 -11.03
CA PHE A 432 9.88 17.01 -11.92
C PHE A 432 8.57 16.80 -11.17
N TYR A 433 8.63 16.52 -9.86
CA TYR A 433 7.46 16.29 -9.02
C TYR A 433 7.00 17.53 -8.24
N HIS A 434 7.91 18.48 -8.03
CA HIS A 434 7.71 19.61 -7.11
C HIS A 434 7.88 20.98 -7.76
N GLY A 435 8.11 21.03 -9.07
CA GLY A 435 8.11 22.24 -9.90
C GLY A 435 9.41 23.05 -9.88
N TYR A 436 10.19 22.99 -8.79
CA TYR A 436 11.51 23.63 -8.71
C TYR A 436 12.46 22.91 -7.73
N ASN A 437 13.76 23.07 -7.95
CA ASN A 437 14.81 22.70 -7.01
C ASN A 437 15.90 23.77 -6.98
N TRP A 438 16.68 23.77 -5.90
CA TRP A 438 17.90 24.55 -5.77
C TRP A 438 19.09 23.60 -5.74
N THR A 439 20.05 23.88 -6.59
CA THR A 439 21.30 23.11 -6.66
C THR A 439 22.46 24.05 -6.43
N THR A 440 23.32 23.71 -5.47
CA THR A 440 24.61 24.40 -5.27
C THR A 440 25.71 23.37 -5.44
N SER A 441 26.72 23.69 -6.24
CA SER A 441 27.87 22.81 -6.47
C SER A 441 29.21 23.52 -6.27
N LEU A 442 30.17 22.78 -5.74
CA LEU A 442 31.59 23.15 -5.61
C LEU A 442 32.42 22.12 -6.39
N ASN A 443 33.04 22.60 -7.46
CA ASN A 443 33.89 21.79 -8.33
C ASN A 443 35.35 22.13 -8.09
N LEU A 444 36.12 21.15 -7.62
CA LEU A 444 37.57 21.23 -7.46
C LEU A 444 38.21 20.27 -8.46
N GLN A 445 39.26 20.72 -9.14
CA GLN A 445 40.02 19.87 -10.03
C GLN A 445 41.48 20.32 -10.08
N GLY A 446 42.38 19.39 -10.34
CA GLY A 446 43.80 19.70 -10.44
C GLY A 446 44.63 18.55 -10.98
N PRO A 447 45.90 18.82 -11.31
CA PRO A 447 46.84 17.77 -11.66
C PRO A 447 47.14 16.92 -10.41
N ALA A 448 47.24 15.60 -10.58
CA ALA A 448 47.79 14.70 -9.57
C ALA A 448 49.28 14.44 -9.86
N ARG A 449 49.59 13.87 -11.03
CA ARG A 449 50.97 13.60 -11.50
C ARG A 449 50.98 13.17 -12.98
N ARG A 450 51.90 13.74 -13.78
CA ARG A 450 52.05 13.42 -15.23
C ARG A 450 50.70 13.58 -15.97
N ARG A 451 50.18 12.49 -16.54
CA ARG A 451 48.92 12.40 -17.29
C ARG A 451 47.70 12.15 -16.39
N TRP A 452 47.86 12.23 -15.07
CA TRP A 452 46.78 12.02 -14.12
C TRP A 452 46.29 13.35 -13.56
N LEU A 453 44.98 13.55 -13.60
CA LEU A 453 44.26 14.63 -12.96
C LEU A 453 43.29 14.06 -11.93
N TRP A 454 42.89 14.88 -10.98
CA TRP A 454 41.80 14.58 -10.07
C TRP A 454 40.70 15.62 -10.23
N SER A 455 39.47 15.21 -9.96
CA SER A 455 38.31 16.09 -9.90
C SER A 455 37.41 15.63 -8.76
N LEU A 456 36.90 16.59 -8.00
CA LEU A 456 35.96 16.41 -6.92
C LEU A 456 34.81 17.39 -7.13
N ASP A 457 33.63 16.86 -7.38
CA ASP A 457 32.39 17.62 -7.53
C ASP A 457 31.52 17.36 -6.30
N ASN A 458 31.22 18.40 -5.53
CA ASN A 458 30.34 18.34 -4.38
C ASN A 458 29.08 19.12 -4.72
N GLN A 459 27.93 18.49 -4.63
CA GLN A 459 26.65 19.07 -4.97
C GLN A 459 25.67 18.88 -3.82
N VAL A 460 24.96 19.93 -3.47
CA VAL A 460 23.79 19.87 -2.58
C VAL A 460 22.56 20.20 -3.42
N LEU A 461 21.55 19.33 -3.35
CA LEU A 461 20.24 19.53 -3.94
C LEU A 461 19.23 19.76 -2.83
N VAL A 462 18.48 20.85 -2.91
CA VAL A 462 17.39 21.19 -1.99
C VAL A 462 16.10 21.40 -2.78
N CYS A 463 15.05 20.68 -2.41
CA CYS A 463 13.70 20.78 -2.95
C CYS A 463 12.72 21.03 -1.79
N PRO A 464 12.49 22.30 -1.39
CA PRO A 464 11.67 22.64 -0.23
C PRO A 464 10.23 22.08 -0.21
N PRO A 465 9.51 21.95 -1.35
CA PRO A 465 8.17 21.36 -1.37
C PRO A 465 8.16 19.84 -1.11
N ALA A 466 9.29 19.16 -1.28
CA ALA A 466 9.40 17.74 -1.03
C ALA A 466 9.61 17.48 0.46
N ARG A 467 8.81 16.57 1.06
CA ARG A 467 9.06 16.07 2.42
C ARG A 467 10.44 15.43 2.58
N ALA A 468 11.00 14.97 1.46
CA ALA A 468 12.30 14.34 1.31
C ALA A 468 13.17 15.21 0.38
N GLY A 469 13.42 16.44 0.84
CA GLY A 469 13.86 17.56 0.00
C GLY A 469 15.36 17.84 0.05
N PHE A 470 16.17 17.04 0.72
CA PHE A 470 17.62 17.27 0.81
C PHE A 470 18.40 16.11 0.24
N ALA A 471 19.39 16.43 -0.59
CA ALA A 471 20.42 15.48 -0.99
C ALA A 471 21.78 16.16 -1.09
N TYR A 472 22.82 15.38 -0.80
CA TYR A 472 24.21 15.70 -0.97
C TYR A 472 24.85 14.64 -1.86
N GLU A 473 25.57 15.06 -2.87
CA GLU A 473 26.28 14.19 -3.79
C GLU A 473 27.74 14.63 -3.86
N MET A 474 28.65 13.68 -3.72
CA MET A 474 30.08 13.88 -3.87
C MET A 474 30.61 12.90 -4.92
N LYS A 475 31.13 13.45 -6.00
CA LYS A 475 31.71 12.69 -7.09
C LYS A 475 33.22 12.91 -7.09
N GLY A 476 33.97 11.86 -6.74
CA GLY A 476 35.42 11.85 -6.83
C GLY A 476 35.87 11.12 -8.10
N LEU A 477 36.71 11.74 -8.90
CA LEU A 477 37.29 11.16 -10.11
C LEU A 477 38.81 11.31 -10.14
N LEU A 478 39.47 10.23 -10.57
CA LEU A 478 40.83 10.21 -11.03
C LEU A 478 40.81 10.01 -12.55
N VAL A 479 41.36 10.97 -13.28
CA VAL A 479 41.32 11.05 -14.74
C VAL A 479 42.71 10.77 -15.29
N TRP A 480 42.82 9.83 -16.21
CA TRP A 480 44.03 9.54 -16.94
C TRP A 480 43.90 9.96 -18.40
N ASP A 481 44.63 11.02 -18.78
CA ASP A 481 44.74 11.45 -20.17
C ASP A 481 45.69 10.51 -20.91
N ARG A 482 45.16 9.42 -21.48
CA ARG A 482 45.97 8.43 -22.20
C ARG A 482 46.54 9.03 -23.49
N THR A 483 45.75 9.81 -24.22
CA THR A 483 46.17 10.63 -25.38
C THR A 483 45.47 12.00 -25.34
N PRO A 484 45.88 12.99 -26.14
CA PRO A 484 45.19 14.29 -26.21
C PRO A 484 43.69 14.18 -26.57
N SER A 485 43.29 13.10 -27.25
CA SER A 485 41.93 12.85 -27.69
C SER A 485 41.21 11.76 -26.90
N PHE A 486 41.83 11.13 -25.89
CA PHE A 486 41.25 10.01 -25.15
C PHE A 486 41.67 10.00 -23.67
N GLN A 487 40.68 9.99 -22.79
CA GLN A 487 40.87 9.92 -21.34
C GLN A 487 40.04 8.78 -20.72
N ILE A 488 40.58 8.18 -19.67
CA ILE A 488 39.90 7.17 -18.85
C ILE A 488 39.68 7.78 -17.48
N ARG A 489 38.46 7.69 -16.94
CA ARG A 489 38.10 8.26 -15.64
C ARG A 489 37.64 7.15 -14.72
N PHE A 490 38.26 7.06 -13.55
CA PHE A 490 37.92 6.12 -12.49
C PHE A 490 37.45 6.90 -11.29
N GLY A 491 36.46 6.41 -10.55
CA GLY A 491 36.08 7.07 -9.33
C GLY A 491 34.80 6.55 -8.72
N TYR A 492 34.08 7.44 -8.07
CA TYR A 492 32.84 7.10 -7.39
C TYR A 492 31.88 8.30 -7.34
N LEU A 493 30.61 7.99 -7.12
CA LEU A 493 29.58 8.91 -6.68
C LEU A 493 29.10 8.45 -5.30
N LEU A 494 29.36 9.24 -4.28
CA LEU A 494 28.77 9.10 -2.96
C LEU A 494 27.53 10.01 -2.93
N SER A 495 26.37 9.46 -2.65
CA SER A 495 25.12 10.21 -2.52
C SER A 495 24.53 9.98 -1.14
N TYR A 496 24.12 11.04 -0.48
CA TYR A 496 23.25 11.01 0.69
C TYR A 496 21.96 11.70 0.31
N ALA A 497 20.82 11.08 0.58
CA ALA A 497 19.57 11.77 0.36
C ALA A 497 18.47 11.33 1.29
N GLU A 498 17.52 12.23 1.47
CA GLU A 498 16.22 11.93 2.03
C GLU A 498 15.32 11.42 0.89
N TYR A 499 14.77 10.22 1.04
CA TYR A 499 13.81 9.60 0.13
C TYR A 499 12.44 9.56 0.82
N PRO A 500 11.32 9.30 0.09
CA PRO A 500 9.98 9.21 0.69
C PRO A 500 9.89 8.08 1.74
N PHE A 501 10.86 7.17 1.73
CA PHE A 501 10.99 6.01 2.60
C PHE A 501 12.15 6.12 3.60
N GLY A 502 12.79 7.29 3.76
CA GLY A 502 13.85 7.53 4.75
C GLY A 502 15.16 8.04 4.17
N ARG A 503 16.15 8.31 5.03
CA ARG A 503 17.48 8.82 4.65
C ARG A 503 18.44 7.68 4.31
N GLN A 504 19.20 7.79 3.24
CA GLN A 504 20.12 6.75 2.81
C GLN A 504 21.41 7.31 2.21
N TRP A 505 22.52 6.59 2.40
CA TRP A 505 23.79 6.76 1.67
C TRP A 505 23.91 5.71 0.55
N HIS A 506 24.37 6.13 -0.62
CA HIS A 506 24.74 5.30 -1.77
C HIS A 506 26.20 5.57 -2.14
N LEU A 507 26.98 4.53 -2.43
CA LEU A 507 28.31 4.64 -3.00
C LEU A 507 28.34 3.85 -4.31
N LEU A 508 28.51 4.56 -5.42
CA LEU A 508 28.44 4.02 -6.77
C LEU A 508 29.82 4.15 -7.44
N PRO A 509 30.49 3.05 -7.85
CA PRO A 509 31.73 3.15 -8.60
C PRO A 509 31.47 3.73 -10.00
N LEU A 510 32.43 4.50 -10.51
CA LEU A 510 32.37 5.13 -11.83
C LEU A 510 33.58 4.72 -12.68
N LEU A 511 33.29 4.35 -13.92
CA LEU A 511 34.26 4.16 -14.99
C LEU A 511 33.72 4.82 -16.25
N ASP A 512 34.47 5.77 -16.81
CA ASP A 512 34.09 6.49 -18.03
C ASP A 512 35.25 6.54 -19.02
N LEU A 513 34.94 6.33 -20.29
CA LEU A 513 35.87 6.34 -21.42
C LEU A 513 35.45 7.50 -22.33
N GLN A 514 36.21 8.59 -22.33
CA GLN A 514 35.83 9.79 -23.05
C GLN A 514 36.81 10.09 -24.18
N TRP A 515 36.27 10.20 -25.39
CA TRP A 515 36.97 10.76 -26.55
C TRP A 515 36.67 12.26 -26.64
N ARG A 516 37.71 13.08 -26.76
CA ARG A 516 37.58 14.51 -27.04
C ARG A 516 37.67 14.70 -28.55
N SER A 517 36.72 15.42 -29.16
CA SER A 517 36.93 15.90 -30.53
C SER A 517 38.09 16.89 -30.51
N LYS A 518 38.85 16.93 -31.60
CA LYS A 518 39.88 17.97 -31.78
C LYS A 518 39.28 19.36 -31.80
#